data_AF-A0A0R3T231-F1
#
_entry.id   AF-A0A0R3T231-F1
#
_cell.length_a   1.000
_cell.length_b   1.000
_cell.length_c   1.000
_cell.angle_alpha   90.00
_cell.angle_beta   90.00
_cell.angle_gamma   90.00
#
_symmetry.space_group_name_H-M   'P 1'
#
loop_
_entity.id
_entity.type
_entity.pdbx_description
1 polymer ?
#
loop_
_entity_poly.entity_id
_entity_poly.type
_entity_poly.pdbx_seq_one_letter_code
_entity_poly.pdbx_strand_id
1 'polypeptide(L)'
;LVDREAYFNIPFPPVIDGHFLPYRTTQRFNNLAHLKPSGSVMLGMNSNEASYFLLYSLVSNASFDTNSEALPVTTEEEYFKGLLKVLDLEHHMRPDLMKFLAQYTQFEYKNYSEMIEGNLFVSDRLQMVGWSGQTDSTWTRMLEEISSDKGFKCPLVEFAQALVNSNRGSHNRLSLRSATPRTYFYEFAHRTESLPWPKWMKTVHGQEIEYIFGALFSPLFMNKFYGFTKPEMDLADRMMTYWANFARTGEQKRYMCKTLSANQKSVTVETSRGIGNPNIMADGKSIRASQNNSPETASESNCKWPHSLPMTYWEEFTEKTESYLILDTDRIFVARKPRSRQCKYWNRWYPVLTQQAENISGSCPRKK
;
A
#
# COMPACT_ATOMS: atom_id res chain seq x y z
N LEU A 1 14.51 -0.30 29.07
CA LEU A 1 14.43 -1.75 29.41
C LEU A 1 14.08 -2.48 28.14
N VAL A 2 14.96 -3.35 27.65
CA VAL A 2 14.71 -4.15 26.45
C VAL A 2 13.80 -5.30 26.87
N ASP A 3 12.53 -5.24 26.49
CA ASP A 3 11.67 -6.41 26.53
C ASP A 3 12.14 -7.40 25.46
N ARG A 4 12.74 -8.51 25.89
CA ARG A 4 13.20 -9.57 24.98
C ARG A 4 12.05 -10.45 24.47
N GLU A 5 10.85 -10.25 25.00
CA GLU A 5 9.67 -11.09 24.78
C GLU A 5 8.67 -10.43 23.82
N ALA A 6 8.75 -9.10 23.66
CA ALA A 6 7.95 -8.35 22.69
C ALA A 6 8.21 -8.80 21.25
N TYR A 7 7.13 -8.94 20.47
CA TYR A 7 7.17 -9.42 19.09
C TYR A 7 7.95 -8.48 18.17
N PHE A 8 7.79 -7.17 18.39
CA PHE A 8 8.55 -6.13 17.72
C PHE A 8 8.98 -5.09 18.74
N ASN A 9 10.27 -5.11 19.11
CA ASN A 9 10.83 -4.19 20.06
C ASN A 9 12.01 -3.42 19.47
N ILE A 10 11.91 -2.09 19.52
CA ILE A 10 13.01 -1.18 19.21
C ILE A 10 13.61 -0.76 20.56
N PRO A 11 14.84 -1.16 20.91
CA PRO A 11 15.42 -0.87 22.23
C PRO A 11 15.43 0.60 22.65
N PHE A 12 15.61 1.49 21.67
CA PHE A 12 15.72 2.94 21.87
C PHE A 12 14.95 3.68 20.77
N PRO A 13 13.60 3.76 20.85
CA PRO A 13 12.80 4.48 19.88
C PRO A 13 12.87 6.00 20.13
N PRO A 14 12.45 6.84 19.17
CA PRO A 14 12.26 8.27 19.42
C PRO A 14 11.36 8.51 20.64
N VAL A 15 11.69 9.53 21.45
CA VAL A 15 10.95 9.89 22.66
C VAL A 15 10.32 11.27 22.52
N ILE A 16 9.19 11.48 23.20
CA ILE A 16 8.59 12.80 23.33
C ILE A 16 9.47 13.63 24.26
N ASP A 17 10.25 14.54 23.67
CA ASP A 17 11.27 15.35 24.35
C ASP A 17 10.82 16.79 24.63
N GLY A 18 9.68 17.21 24.07
CA GLY A 18 9.21 18.59 24.17
C GLY A 18 9.98 19.58 23.28
N HIS A 19 10.96 19.12 22.50
CA HIS A 19 11.79 19.94 21.62
C HIS A 19 11.65 19.52 20.15
N PHE A 20 12.14 18.33 19.78
CA PHE A 20 11.95 17.78 18.44
C PHE A 20 10.50 17.26 18.24
N LEU A 21 9.95 16.60 19.27
CA LEU A 21 8.56 16.17 19.36
C LEU A 21 7.86 16.98 20.47
N PRO A 22 7.34 18.20 20.18
CA PRO A 22 6.83 19.15 21.18
C PRO A 22 5.46 18.79 21.77
N TYR A 23 5.03 17.53 21.63
CA TYR A 23 3.72 17.06 22.07
C TYR A 23 3.72 16.77 23.57
N ARG A 24 2.60 17.01 24.26
CA ARG A 24 2.50 16.81 25.72
C ARG A 24 1.97 15.43 26.12
N THR A 25 1.40 14.69 25.18
CA THR A 25 0.73 13.40 25.42
C THR A 25 0.93 12.51 24.21
N THR A 26 0.82 11.18 24.39
CA THR A 26 0.74 10.18 23.31
C THR A 26 -0.53 10.29 22.45
N GLN A 27 -1.33 11.36 22.62
CA GLN A 27 -2.47 11.63 21.75
C GLN A 27 -2.01 11.59 20.29
N ARG A 28 -2.73 10.78 19.51
CA ARG A 28 -2.43 10.47 18.12
C ARG A 28 -2.14 11.74 17.33
N PHE A 29 -1.34 11.60 16.27
CA PHE A 29 -0.97 12.69 15.36
C PHE A 29 -2.14 13.51 14.80
N ASN A 30 -3.40 13.17 15.08
CA ASN A 30 -4.65 13.85 14.75
C ASN A 30 -4.60 15.38 14.74
N ASN A 31 -3.86 16.02 15.65
CA ASN A 31 -3.81 17.48 15.69
C ASN A 31 -2.98 18.06 14.54
N LEU A 32 -2.05 17.31 13.95
CA LEU A 32 -1.17 17.59 12.80
C LEU A 32 -0.56 19.01 12.74
N ALA A 33 -0.67 19.77 13.83
CA ALA A 33 -0.40 21.21 13.88
C ALA A 33 1.09 21.52 13.73
N HIS A 34 1.94 20.53 14.03
CA HIS A 34 3.38 20.62 13.86
C HIS A 34 3.89 19.93 12.59
N LEU A 35 3.00 19.39 11.74
CA LEU A 35 3.42 18.90 10.43
C LEU A 35 3.73 20.07 9.49
N LYS A 36 4.61 19.79 8.51
CA LYS A 36 4.96 20.75 7.48
C LYS A 36 3.68 21.22 6.76
N PRO A 37 3.43 22.53 6.68
CA PRO A 37 2.15 23.05 6.21
C PRO A 37 1.96 22.96 4.69
N SER A 38 2.98 22.57 3.92
CA SER A 38 2.88 22.35 2.46
C SER A 38 3.80 21.26 1.99
N GLY A 39 3.41 20.68 0.88
CA GLY A 39 4.12 19.60 0.21
C GLY A 39 3.12 18.52 -0.12
N SER A 40 3.44 17.75 -1.14
CA SER A 40 2.75 16.50 -1.40
C SER A 40 3.43 15.41 -0.58
N VAL A 41 2.70 14.33 -0.29
CA VAL A 41 3.18 13.15 0.42
C VAL A 41 2.98 11.93 -0.45
N MET A 42 3.98 11.05 -0.51
CA MET A 42 3.84 9.71 -1.07
C MET A 42 4.06 8.70 0.06
N LEU A 43 3.14 7.74 0.17
CA LEU A 43 3.14 6.68 1.16
C LEU A 43 3.07 5.32 0.47
N GLY A 44 3.65 4.31 1.10
CA GLY A 44 3.72 2.96 0.56
C GLY A 44 3.70 1.91 1.65
N MET A 45 3.13 0.75 1.34
CA MET A 45 3.23 -0.47 2.13
C MET A 45 3.54 -1.66 1.22
N ASN A 46 4.04 -2.75 1.81
CA ASN A 46 4.19 -4.04 1.13
C ASN A 46 2.98 -4.93 1.42
N SER A 47 2.71 -5.92 0.57
CA SER A 47 1.59 -6.82 0.80
C SER A 47 1.79 -7.69 2.04
N ASN A 48 3.04 -7.99 2.43
CA ASN A 48 3.36 -8.82 3.61
C ASN A 48 4.43 -8.16 4.50
N GLU A 49 4.03 -7.11 5.23
CA GLU A 49 4.90 -6.31 6.09
C GLU A 49 5.47 -7.09 7.29
N ALA A 50 4.74 -8.07 7.79
CA ALA A 50 5.12 -8.76 9.02
C ALA A 50 5.94 -10.03 8.80
N SER A 51 6.03 -10.54 7.57
CA SER A 51 6.61 -11.87 7.33
C SER A 51 8.07 -11.96 7.80
N TYR A 52 8.85 -10.90 7.62
CA TYR A 52 10.20 -10.80 8.19
C TYR A 52 10.21 -11.00 9.70
N PHE A 53 9.36 -10.27 10.43
CA PHE A 53 9.33 -10.30 11.89
C PHE A 53 8.78 -11.63 12.44
N LEU A 54 7.84 -12.26 11.73
CA LEU A 54 7.35 -13.60 12.04
C LEU A 54 8.45 -14.65 11.88
N LEU A 55 9.31 -14.54 10.87
CA LEU A 55 10.46 -15.42 10.69
C LEU A 55 11.34 -15.40 11.94
N TYR A 56 11.76 -14.21 12.40
CA TYR A 56 12.62 -14.09 13.59
C TYR A 56 11.90 -14.42 14.90
N SER A 57 10.57 -14.32 14.93
CA SER A 57 9.79 -14.54 16.15
C SER A 57 9.36 -15.98 16.37
N LEU A 58 9.09 -16.72 15.29
CA LEU A 58 8.40 -18.02 15.32
C LEU A 58 9.17 -19.15 14.62
N VAL A 59 10.19 -18.84 13.81
CA VAL A 59 10.95 -19.86 13.07
C VAL A 59 12.32 -20.06 13.71
N SER A 60 12.60 -21.29 14.13
CA SER A 60 13.92 -21.67 14.63
C SER A 60 14.88 -21.96 13.49
N ASN A 61 16.20 -21.91 13.75
CA ASN A 61 17.22 -22.31 12.77
C ASN A 61 17.01 -23.74 12.24
N ALA A 62 16.47 -24.65 13.06
CA ALA A 62 16.20 -26.03 12.65
C ALA A 62 14.95 -26.17 11.75
N SER A 63 14.08 -25.17 11.75
CA SER A 63 12.83 -25.14 10.99
C SER A 63 12.91 -24.23 9.76
N PHE A 64 14.06 -23.60 9.52
CA PHE A 64 14.24 -22.70 8.38
C PHE A 64 14.35 -23.50 7.08
N ASP A 65 13.44 -23.24 6.15
CA ASP A 65 13.46 -23.80 4.79
C ASP A 65 12.95 -22.75 3.79
N THR A 66 13.78 -22.45 2.79
CA THR A 66 13.46 -21.50 1.71
C THR A 66 12.31 -21.97 0.83
N ASN A 67 12.07 -23.28 0.76
CA ASN A 67 10.97 -23.84 0.00
C ASN A 67 9.65 -23.89 0.78
N SER A 68 9.67 -23.58 2.09
CA SER A 68 8.47 -23.67 2.92
C SER A 68 7.39 -22.68 2.48
N GLU A 69 6.17 -23.18 2.37
CA GLU A 69 4.96 -22.44 1.98
C GLU A 69 4.08 -22.08 3.17
N ALA A 70 4.48 -22.46 4.38
CA ALA A 70 3.82 -22.07 5.62
C ALA A 70 4.83 -21.80 6.76
N LEU A 71 4.38 -21.05 7.77
CA LEU A 71 5.03 -21.03 9.07
C LEU A 71 5.00 -22.45 9.69
N PRO A 72 5.97 -22.80 10.55
CA PRO A 72 6.00 -24.07 11.27
C PRO A 72 4.98 -24.08 12.43
N VAL A 73 3.72 -23.82 12.09
CA VAL A 73 2.57 -23.79 13.00
C VAL A 73 1.61 -24.86 12.50
N THR A 74 1.57 -25.97 13.23
CA THR A 74 0.87 -27.20 12.85
C THR A 74 -0.29 -27.53 13.79
N THR A 75 -0.38 -26.85 14.93
CA THR A 75 -1.48 -27.00 15.89
C THR A 75 -2.15 -25.67 16.22
N GLU A 76 -3.40 -25.73 16.68
CA GLU A 76 -4.13 -24.55 17.17
C GLU A 76 -3.44 -23.92 18.39
N GLU A 77 -2.81 -24.75 19.23
CA GLU A 77 -2.03 -24.27 20.38
C GLU A 77 -0.81 -23.45 19.94
N GLU A 78 -0.04 -23.95 18.98
CA GLU A 78 1.09 -23.22 18.37
C GLU A 78 0.63 -21.90 17.72
N TYR A 79 -0.52 -21.93 17.03
CA TYR A 79 -1.11 -20.73 16.44
C TYR A 79 -1.44 -19.69 17.50
N PHE A 80 -2.15 -20.07 18.57
CA PHE A 80 -2.51 -19.12 19.63
C PHE A 80 -1.30 -18.63 20.41
N LYS A 81 -0.28 -19.46 20.61
CA LYS A 81 0.99 -19.01 21.18
C LYS A 81 1.64 -17.93 20.31
N GLY A 82 1.72 -18.16 19.00
CA GLY A 82 2.21 -17.17 18.05
C GLY A 82 1.37 -15.89 18.03
N LEU A 83 0.06 -16.03 18.07
CA LEU A 83 -0.87 -14.89 18.09
C LEU A 83 -0.74 -14.05 19.36
N LEU A 84 -0.66 -14.69 20.54
CA LEU A 84 -0.44 -13.99 21.80
C LEU A 84 0.87 -13.21 21.78
N LYS A 85 1.93 -13.77 21.17
CA LYS A 85 3.19 -13.06 20.96
C LYS A 85 3.01 -11.85 20.06
N VAL A 86 2.40 -11.99 18.88
CA VAL A 86 2.12 -10.88 17.93
C VAL A 86 1.31 -9.74 18.57
N LEU A 87 0.40 -10.09 19.48
CA LEU A 87 -0.44 -9.13 20.21
C LEU A 87 0.27 -8.52 21.43
N ASP A 88 1.50 -8.92 21.74
CA ASP A 88 2.25 -8.54 22.95
C ASP A 88 1.50 -8.91 24.25
N LEU A 89 0.84 -10.07 24.26
CA LEU A 89 -0.01 -10.57 25.36
C LEU A 89 0.55 -11.79 26.09
N GLU A 90 1.68 -12.36 25.63
CA GLU A 90 2.24 -13.63 26.16
C GLU A 90 2.51 -13.59 27.68
N HIS A 91 3.01 -12.47 28.18
CA HIS A 91 3.41 -12.29 29.59
C HIS A 91 2.42 -11.44 30.39
N HIS A 92 1.20 -11.25 29.88
CA HIS A 92 0.21 -10.45 30.57
C HIS A 92 -0.19 -11.11 31.90
N MET A 93 -0.37 -10.31 32.96
CA MET A 93 -0.71 -10.80 34.31
C MET A 93 -2.05 -11.57 34.41
N ARG A 94 -2.85 -11.52 33.35
CA ARG A 94 -4.18 -12.15 33.23
C ARG A 94 -4.35 -12.83 31.87
N PRO A 95 -3.67 -13.97 31.63
CA PRO A 95 -3.72 -14.66 30.34
C PRO A 95 -5.14 -15.17 30.01
N ASP A 96 -5.96 -15.42 31.04
CA ASP A 96 -7.37 -15.80 30.92
C ASP A 96 -8.22 -14.73 30.23
N LEU A 97 -7.99 -13.45 30.54
CA LEU A 97 -8.69 -12.32 29.91
C LEU A 97 -8.13 -12.03 28.50
N MET A 98 -6.82 -12.21 28.32
CA MET A 98 -6.16 -11.94 27.04
C MET A 98 -6.50 -12.97 25.96
N LYS A 99 -6.83 -14.21 26.35
CA LYS A 99 -7.31 -15.24 25.42
C LYS A 99 -8.54 -14.79 24.62
N PHE A 100 -9.45 -14.02 25.24
CA PHE A 100 -10.63 -13.48 24.54
C PHE A 100 -10.23 -12.44 23.47
N LEU A 101 -9.23 -11.60 23.75
CA LEU A 101 -8.71 -10.64 22.76
C LEU A 101 -8.12 -11.39 21.56
N ALA A 102 -7.32 -12.43 21.80
CA ALA A 102 -6.75 -13.26 20.74
C ALA A 102 -7.84 -13.98 19.92
N GLN A 103 -8.83 -14.58 20.57
CA GLN A 103 -9.94 -15.25 19.89
C GLN A 103 -10.77 -14.29 19.04
N TYR A 104 -11.06 -13.09 19.55
CA TYR A 104 -11.77 -12.09 18.77
C TYR A 104 -10.91 -11.60 17.60
N THR A 105 -9.61 -11.38 17.81
CA THR A 105 -8.68 -11.02 16.72
C THR A 105 -8.72 -12.08 15.63
N GLN A 106 -8.62 -13.37 15.97
CA GLN A 106 -8.76 -14.45 15.00
C GLN A 106 -10.11 -14.40 14.28
N PHE A 107 -11.21 -14.18 15.00
CA PHE A 107 -12.54 -14.07 14.41
C PHE A 107 -12.59 -12.99 13.31
N GLU A 108 -11.96 -11.83 13.51
CA GLU A 108 -11.94 -10.77 12.49
C GLU A 108 -11.18 -11.15 11.21
N TYR A 109 -10.21 -12.06 11.31
CA TYR A 109 -9.32 -12.47 10.20
C TYR A 109 -9.67 -13.83 9.59
N LYS A 110 -10.68 -14.51 10.13
CA LYS A 110 -11.24 -15.72 9.52
C LYS A 110 -11.88 -15.36 8.17
N ASN A 111 -11.59 -16.19 7.17
CA ASN A 111 -12.26 -16.12 5.89
C ASN A 111 -13.58 -16.88 5.98
N TYR A 112 -14.71 -16.17 6.05
CA TYR A 112 -16.03 -16.81 6.13
C TYR A 112 -16.54 -17.31 4.78
N SER A 113 -15.86 -16.97 3.68
CA SER A 113 -16.16 -17.49 2.34
C SER A 113 -15.98 -19.02 2.30
N GLU A 114 -14.93 -19.52 2.96
CA GLU A 114 -14.61 -20.95 3.09
C GLU A 114 -15.64 -21.72 3.94
N MET A 115 -16.43 -21.03 4.77
CA MET A 115 -17.53 -21.64 5.55
C MET A 115 -18.84 -21.74 4.75
N ILE A 116 -18.97 -21.01 3.64
CA ILE A 116 -20.17 -20.97 2.79
C ILE A 116 -20.05 -21.96 1.62
N GLU A 117 -18.86 -22.51 1.35
CA GLU A 117 -18.61 -23.52 0.31
C GLU A 117 -19.26 -24.90 0.57
N GLY A 118 -20.24 -24.97 1.48
CA GLY A 118 -21.24 -26.03 1.49
C GLY A 118 -22.35 -25.84 0.44
N ASN A 119 -22.58 -24.62 -0.06
CA ASN A 119 -23.51 -24.34 -1.16
C ASN A 119 -23.35 -22.87 -1.64
N LEU A 120 -23.20 -22.71 -2.96
CA LEU A 120 -23.41 -21.49 -3.77
C LEU A 120 -22.14 -20.85 -4.36
N PHE A 121 -22.03 -20.98 -5.69
CA PHE A 121 -21.04 -20.38 -6.57
C PHE A 121 -20.81 -18.89 -6.31
N VAL A 122 -19.61 -18.53 -5.86
CA VAL A 122 -19.08 -17.16 -5.94
C VAL A 122 -17.78 -17.20 -6.71
N SER A 123 -17.87 -17.32 -8.03
CA SER A 123 -16.78 -16.89 -8.91
C SER A 123 -16.77 -15.35 -8.97
N ASP A 124 -15.60 -14.77 -9.21
CA ASP A 124 -15.37 -13.36 -9.62
C ASP A 124 -15.08 -12.25 -8.59
N ARG A 125 -14.89 -12.49 -7.29
CA ARG A 125 -14.46 -11.37 -6.40
C ARG A 125 -13.30 -11.59 -5.44
N LEU A 126 -12.76 -12.80 -5.32
CA LEU A 126 -11.63 -13.09 -4.42
C LEU A 126 -10.34 -13.45 -5.17
N GLN A 127 -10.21 -13.00 -6.41
CA GLN A 127 -9.03 -13.18 -7.27
C GLN A 127 -8.41 -11.81 -7.61
N MET A 128 -8.37 -10.91 -6.63
CA MET A 128 -7.97 -9.50 -6.79
C MET A 128 -6.67 -9.14 -6.05
N VAL A 129 -5.81 -10.13 -5.86
CA VAL A 129 -4.36 -9.98 -5.63
C VAL A 129 -3.73 -11.24 -6.22
N GLY A 130 -2.85 -11.06 -7.19
CA GLY A 130 -2.29 -12.15 -7.98
C GLY A 130 -1.46 -13.09 -7.11
N TRP A 131 -1.94 -14.33 -6.94
CA TRP A 131 -1.12 -15.50 -7.16
C TRP A 131 -2.01 -16.74 -7.34
N SER A 132 -1.58 -17.62 -8.23
CA SER A 132 -2.22 -18.86 -8.67
C SER A 132 -2.12 -19.98 -7.63
N GLY A 133 -3.26 -20.54 -7.23
CA GLY A 133 -3.41 -21.99 -6.97
C GLY A 133 -2.86 -22.58 -5.67
N GLN A 134 -2.35 -21.79 -4.72
CA GLN A 134 -1.78 -22.33 -3.47
C GLN A 134 -2.70 -22.04 -2.29
N THR A 135 -3.19 -23.09 -1.63
CA THR A 135 -3.93 -22.98 -0.37
C THR A 135 -2.95 -22.58 0.72
N ASP A 136 -2.82 -21.28 0.98
CA ASP A 136 -2.06 -20.81 2.14
C ASP A 136 -2.59 -21.52 3.39
N SER A 137 -1.69 -21.98 4.26
CA SER A 137 -2.10 -22.40 5.61
C SER A 137 -2.88 -21.26 6.25
N THR A 138 -4.14 -21.52 6.64
CA THR A 138 -5.04 -20.51 7.21
C THR A 138 -4.36 -19.76 8.36
N TRP A 139 -3.60 -20.46 9.20
CA TRP A 139 -2.85 -19.88 10.32
C TRP A 139 -1.70 -18.99 9.87
N THR A 140 -0.94 -19.39 8.84
CA THR A 140 0.15 -18.57 8.31
C THR A 140 -0.38 -17.25 7.78
N ARG A 141 -1.42 -17.31 6.95
CA ARG A 141 -2.10 -16.12 6.42
C ARG A 141 -2.61 -15.23 7.55
N MET A 142 -3.30 -15.79 8.55
CA MET A 142 -3.85 -15.00 9.65
C MET A 142 -2.76 -14.33 10.49
N LEU A 143 -1.70 -15.05 10.88
CA LEU A 143 -0.60 -14.47 11.66
C LEU A 143 0.09 -13.34 10.88
N GLU A 144 0.32 -13.54 9.59
CA GLU A 144 0.89 -12.54 8.70
C GLU A 144 -0.01 -11.30 8.59
N GLU A 145 -1.29 -11.46 8.22
CA GLU A 145 -2.20 -10.33 8.05
C GLU A 145 -2.45 -9.56 9.35
N ILE A 146 -2.65 -10.25 10.47
CA ILE A 146 -2.85 -9.64 11.80
C ILE A 146 -1.64 -8.80 12.17
N SER A 147 -0.45 -9.38 12.01
CA SER A 147 0.78 -8.71 12.39
C SER A 147 1.11 -7.53 11.47
N SER A 148 0.89 -7.68 10.16
CA SER A 148 1.09 -6.63 9.16
C SER A 148 0.19 -5.44 9.42
N ASP A 149 -1.10 -5.69 9.69
CA ASP A 149 -2.05 -4.64 9.96
C ASP A 149 -1.76 -3.90 11.27
N LYS A 150 -1.50 -4.65 12.36
CA LYS A 150 -1.19 -4.07 13.69
C LYS A 150 0.09 -3.24 13.64
N GLY A 151 1.15 -3.77 13.04
CA GLY A 151 2.48 -3.18 13.09
C GLY A 151 2.72 -2.06 12.08
N PHE A 152 2.14 -2.15 10.88
CA PHE A 152 2.56 -1.33 9.74
C PHE A 152 1.38 -0.74 8.96
N LYS A 153 0.51 -1.58 8.40
CA LYS A 153 -0.50 -1.14 7.42
C LYS A 153 -1.52 -0.19 8.03
N CYS A 154 -2.11 -0.52 9.18
CA CYS A 154 -3.17 0.31 9.76
C CYS A 154 -2.70 1.62 10.39
N PRO A 155 -1.54 1.68 11.06
CA PRO A 155 -0.91 2.96 11.42
C PRO A 155 -0.66 3.85 10.20
N LEU A 156 -0.19 3.29 9.09
CA LEU A 156 0.06 4.04 7.86
C LEU A 156 -1.24 4.54 7.20
N VAL A 157 -2.28 3.70 7.14
CA VAL A 157 -3.61 4.10 6.64
C VAL A 157 -4.23 5.18 7.52
N GLU A 158 -4.12 5.07 8.85
CA GLU A 158 -4.60 6.10 9.78
C GLU A 158 -3.88 7.42 9.54
N PHE A 159 -2.56 7.38 9.35
CA PHE A 159 -1.77 8.56 9.04
C PHE A 159 -2.19 9.18 7.70
N ALA A 160 -2.39 8.37 6.65
CA ALA A 160 -2.88 8.84 5.35
C ALA A 160 -4.28 9.48 5.46
N GLN A 161 -5.20 8.88 6.22
CA GLN A 161 -6.54 9.43 6.46
C GLN A 161 -6.48 10.75 7.23
N ALA A 162 -5.64 10.84 8.27
CA ALA A 162 -5.38 12.08 8.97
C ALA A 162 -4.75 13.13 8.02
N LEU A 163 -3.92 12.70 7.07
CA LEU A 163 -3.29 13.55 6.07
C LEU A 163 -4.29 14.26 5.14
N VAL A 164 -5.45 13.65 4.88
CA VAL A 164 -6.43 14.16 3.91
C VAL A 164 -7.76 14.57 4.53
N ASN A 165 -7.89 14.46 5.84
CA ASN A 165 -9.08 14.89 6.58
C ASN A 165 -9.31 16.40 6.41
N SER A 166 -10.45 16.75 5.80
CA SER A 166 -10.86 18.12 5.56
C SER A 166 -11.24 18.89 6.84
N ASN A 167 -11.63 18.19 7.91
CA ASN A 167 -12.10 18.76 9.18
C ASN A 167 -10.97 19.00 10.20
N ARG A 168 -9.73 19.19 9.76
CA ARG A 168 -8.62 19.50 10.68
C ARG A 168 -8.91 20.76 11.47
N GLY A 169 -8.89 20.65 12.79
CA GLY A 169 -9.19 21.74 13.71
C GLY A 169 -8.34 22.97 13.41
N SER A 170 -8.98 24.01 12.87
CA SER A 170 -8.42 25.36 12.77
C SER A 170 -8.43 25.99 14.16
N HIS A 171 -7.53 25.54 15.02
CA HIS A 171 -7.34 26.16 16.32
C HIS A 171 -6.18 27.16 16.22
N ASN A 172 -6.54 28.40 15.92
CA ASN A 172 -5.71 29.59 16.01
C ASN A 172 -4.46 29.66 15.11
N ARG A 173 -4.65 30.22 13.90
CA ARG A 173 -3.85 31.33 13.36
C ARG A 173 -4.44 31.77 12.02
N LEU A 174 -4.86 33.04 11.97
CA LEU A 174 -5.16 33.80 10.76
C LEU A 174 -3.88 33.91 9.91
N SER A 175 -3.52 32.85 9.16
CA SER A 175 -2.54 32.88 8.07
C SER A 175 -2.31 31.46 7.53
N LEU A 176 -2.86 31.18 6.35
CA LEU A 176 -2.41 30.17 5.38
C LEU A 176 -2.31 28.69 5.85
N ARG A 177 -3.37 27.91 5.61
CA ARG A 177 -3.41 26.80 4.61
C ARG A 177 -4.55 25.81 4.89
N SER A 178 -5.70 26.12 4.31
CA SER A 178 -6.90 25.27 4.18
C SER A 178 -6.73 24.13 3.15
N ALA A 179 -5.51 23.78 2.74
CA ALA A 179 -5.28 22.76 1.73
C ALA A 179 -4.71 21.50 2.38
N THR A 180 -5.47 20.41 2.36
CA THR A 180 -4.95 19.06 2.64
C THR A 180 -3.77 18.79 1.69
N PRO A 181 -2.64 18.25 2.18
CA PRO A 181 -1.53 17.87 1.32
C PRO A 181 -1.98 16.84 0.28
N ARG A 182 -1.54 17.03 -0.96
CA ARG A 182 -1.75 16.03 -2.01
C ARG A 182 -1.07 14.74 -1.61
N THR A 183 -1.83 13.66 -1.54
CA THR A 183 -1.34 12.40 -1.00
C THR A 183 -1.43 11.31 -2.07
N TYR A 184 -0.37 10.55 -2.27
CA TYR A 184 -0.35 9.39 -3.16
C TYR A 184 0.01 8.16 -2.35
N PHE A 185 -0.73 7.07 -2.54
CA PHE A 185 -0.57 5.84 -1.77
C PHE A 185 -0.31 4.67 -2.72
N TYR A 186 0.63 3.78 -2.40
CA TYR A 186 0.81 2.51 -3.11
C TYR A 186 0.86 1.30 -2.17
N GLU A 187 0.56 0.13 -2.73
CA GLU A 187 0.89 -1.17 -2.15
C GLU A 187 1.81 -1.91 -3.13
N PHE A 188 3.01 -2.28 -2.69
CA PHE A 188 3.92 -3.15 -3.42
C PHE A 188 3.55 -4.60 -3.14
N ALA A 189 3.08 -5.31 -4.16
CA ALA A 189 2.47 -6.63 -4.02
C ALA A 189 3.26 -7.74 -4.72
N HIS A 190 4.41 -7.41 -5.31
CA HIS A 190 5.23 -8.35 -6.06
C HIS A 190 6.26 -9.07 -5.18
N ARG A 191 6.28 -10.41 -5.25
CA ARG A 191 7.39 -11.20 -4.71
C ARG A 191 8.44 -11.46 -5.78
N THR A 192 9.67 -11.00 -5.54
CA THR A 192 10.82 -11.36 -6.36
C THR A 192 10.99 -12.87 -6.50
N GLU A 193 11.09 -13.37 -7.73
CA GLU A 193 11.11 -14.82 -8.00
C GLU A 193 12.32 -15.52 -7.39
N SER A 194 13.49 -14.88 -7.49
CA SER A 194 14.77 -15.45 -7.00
C SER A 194 15.05 -15.13 -5.53
N LEU A 195 14.05 -14.62 -4.78
CA LEU A 195 14.23 -14.19 -3.40
C LEU A 195 14.62 -15.38 -2.50
N PRO A 196 15.75 -15.34 -1.77
CA PRO A 196 16.25 -16.45 -0.97
C PRO A 196 15.56 -16.57 0.41
N TRP A 197 14.31 -16.14 0.50
CA TRP A 197 13.48 -16.24 1.70
C TRP A 197 12.41 -17.33 1.51
N PRO A 198 11.93 -17.98 2.58
CA PRO A 198 10.78 -18.89 2.52
C PRO A 198 9.62 -18.36 1.65
N LYS A 199 8.99 -19.23 0.87
CA LYS A 199 7.91 -18.86 -0.07
C LYS A 199 6.71 -18.23 0.63
N TRP A 200 6.38 -18.70 1.83
CA TRP A 200 5.27 -18.16 2.63
C TRP A 200 5.40 -16.67 2.96
N MET A 201 6.63 -16.14 2.95
CA MET A 201 6.88 -14.75 3.31
C MET A 201 6.39 -13.74 2.27
N LYS A 202 6.14 -14.20 1.04
CA LYS A 202 5.59 -13.39 -0.06
C LYS A 202 6.37 -12.09 -0.23
N THR A 203 5.70 -10.94 -0.17
CA THR A 203 6.28 -9.61 -0.41
C THR A 203 6.75 -8.99 0.89
N VAL A 204 7.99 -9.29 1.26
CA VAL A 204 8.56 -9.02 2.58
C VAL A 204 8.75 -7.53 2.81
N HIS A 205 8.65 -7.07 4.07
CA HIS A 205 9.03 -5.71 4.47
C HIS A 205 10.37 -5.27 3.87
N GLY A 206 10.41 -4.09 3.25
CA GLY A 206 11.61 -3.50 2.65
C GLY A 206 11.99 -4.04 1.27
N GLN A 207 11.27 -5.02 0.72
CA GLN A 207 11.59 -5.59 -0.60
C GLN A 207 11.46 -4.57 -1.75
N GLU A 208 10.53 -3.62 -1.63
CA GLU A 208 10.29 -2.56 -2.61
C GLU A 208 11.49 -1.60 -2.75
N ILE A 209 12.35 -1.51 -1.73
CA ILE A 209 13.55 -0.66 -1.74
C ILE A 209 14.45 -1.02 -2.93
N GLU A 210 14.60 -2.30 -3.24
CA GLU A 210 15.44 -2.77 -4.34
C GLU A 210 14.95 -2.25 -5.70
N TYR A 211 13.62 -2.20 -5.87
CA TYR A 211 12.94 -1.70 -7.06
C TYR A 211 13.04 -0.17 -7.16
N ILE A 212 12.91 0.55 -6.04
CA ILE A 212 12.99 2.02 -6.00
C ILE A 212 14.41 2.51 -6.31
N PHE A 213 15.43 1.80 -5.84
CA PHE A 213 16.84 2.18 -6.05
C PHE A 213 17.48 1.55 -7.28
N GLY A 214 16.75 0.70 -8.02
CA GLY A 214 17.24 0.09 -9.25
C GLY A 214 18.36 -0.94 -9.03
N ALA A 215 18.35 -1.66 -7.90
CA ALA A 215 19.33 -2.72 -7.62
C ALA A 215 19.36 -3.79 -8.73
N LEU A 216 18.21 -4.00 -9.36
CA LEU A 216 17.98 -4.92 -10.48
C LEU A 216 18.80 -4.58 -11.73
N PHE A 217 19.26 -3.34 -11.87
CA PHE A 217 20.11 -2.88 -12.97
C PHE A 217 21.61 -2.96 -12.66
N SER A 218 21.97 -3.45 -11.47
CA SER A 218 23.37 -3.62 -11.05
C SER A 218 23.83 -5.07 -11.25
N PRO A 219 24.73 -5.33 -12.21
CA PRO A 219 25.33 -6.66 -12.35
C PRO A 219 26.07 -7.11 -11.09
N LEU A 220 26.66 -6.17 -10.35
CA LEU A 220 27.35 -6.45 -9.09
C LEU A 220 26.38 -6.96 -8.01
N PHE A 221 25.18 -6.39 -7.93
CA PHE A 221 24.16 -6.85 -7.00
C PHE A 221 23.69 -8.26 -7.38
N MET A 222 23.30 -8.45 -8.65
CA MET A 222 22.79 -9.73 -9.12
C MET A 222 23.79 -10.88 -8.97
N ASN A 223 25.08 -10.61 -9.22
CA ASN A 223 26.13 -11.62 -9.07
C ASN A 223 26.40 -11.99 -7.60
N LYS A 224 26.10 -11.10 -6.65
CA LYS A 224 26.41 -11.29 -5.22
C LYS A 224 25.22 -11.84 -4.43
N PHE A 225 24.00 -11.46 -4.79
CA PHE A 225 22.80 -11.74 -4.00
C PHE A 225 21.83 -12.67 -4.76
N TYR A 226 21.01 -12.14 -5.65
CA TYR A 226 20.07 -12.91 -6.47
C TYR A 226 19.68 -12.14 -7.74
N GLY A 227 19.19 -12.87 -8.74
CA GLY A 227 18.78 -12.33 -10.03
C GLY A 227 17.35 -11.79 -10.05
N PHE A 228 17.01 -11.14 -11.17
CA PHE A 228 15.68 -10.59 -11.42
C PHE A 228 15.23 -10.88 -12.84
N THR A 229 13.92 -10.99 -13.04
CA THR A 229 13.31 -11.22 -14.34
C THR A 229 13.08 -9.91 -15.11
N LYS A 230 12.82 -10.02 -16.42
CA LYS A 230 12.50 -8.85 -17.24
C LYS A 230 11.24 -8.11 -16.76
N PRO A 231 10.12 -8.78 -16.41
CA PRO A 231 8.97 -8.11 -15.79
C PRO A 231 9.32 -7.34 -14.52
N GLU A 232 10.21 -7.87 -13.67
CA GLU A 232 10.66 -7.20 -12.45
C GLU A 232 11.47 -5.94 -12.75
N MET A 233 12.36 -6.00 -13.74
CA MET A 233 13.10 -4.82 -14.22
C MET A 233 12.15 -3.75 -14.78
N ASP A 234 11.12 -4.15 -15.52
CA ASP A 234 10.11 -3.23 -16.05
C ASP A 234 9.26 -2.61 -14.93
N LEU A 235 8.93 -3.38 -13.88
CA LEU A 235 8.27 -2.86 -12.68
C LEU A 235 9.16 -1.84 -11.96
N ALA A 236 10.45 -2.15 -11.78
CA ALA A 236 11.41 -1.24 -11.16
C ALA A 236 11.55 0.07 -11.94
N ASP A 237 11.62 0.01 -13.27
CA ASP A 237 11.67 1.18 -14.15
C ASP A 237 10.47 2.11 -13.96
N ARG A 238 9.27 1.54 -13.84
CA ARG A 238 8.03 2.27 -13.57
C ARG A 238 8.03 2.89 -12.18
N MET A 239 8.46 2.14 -11.16
CA MET A 239 8.55 2.61 -9.78
C MET A 239 9.53 3.79 -9.66
N MET A 240 10.74 3.65 -10.19
CA MET A 240 11.72 4.74 -10.25
C MET A 240 11.15 5.97 -10.97
N THR A 241 10.42 5.76 -12.06
CA THR A 241 9.75 6.84 -12.79
C THR A 241 8.70 7.55 -11.93
N TYR A 242 7.85 6.83 -11.20
CA TYR A 242 6.88 7.46 -10.28
C TYR A 242 7.58 8.23 -9.15
N TRP A 243 8.63 7.66 -8.55
CA TRP A 243 9.39 8.28 -7.47
C TRP A 243 10.11 9.55 -7.94
N ALA A 244 10.80 9.51 -9.08
CA ALA A 244 11.49 10.66 -9.66
C ALA A 244 10.51 11.79 -10.06
N ASN A 245 9.35 11.42 -10.63
CA ASN A 245 8.32 12.40 -10.97
C ASN A 245 7.75 13.10 -9.75
N PHE A 246 7.42 12.33 -8.71
CA PHE A 246 6.95 12.90 -7.46
C PHE A 246 8.00 13.80 -6.80
N ALA A 247 9.27 13.38 -6.77
CA ALA A 247 10.35 14.21 -6.24
C ALA A 247 10.47 15.55 -6.98
N ARG A 248 10.26 15.55 -8.31
CA ARG A 248 10.36 16.74 -9.15
C ARG A 248 9.16 17.68 -9.02
N THR A 249 7.93 17.16 -8.98
CA THR A 249 6.72 18.00 -9.11
C THR A 249 5.73 17.88 -7.95
N GLY A 250 5.91 16.92 -7.04
CA GLY A 250 4.92 16.58 -6.02
C GLY A 250 3.60 16.09 -6.62
N GLU A 251 3.61 15.61 -7.87
CA GLU A 251 2.43 15.19 -8.62
C GLU A 251 2.77 13.95 -9.43
N GLN A 252 1.85 13.00 -9.49
CA GLN A 252 1.94 11.86 -10.40
C GLN A 252 1.33 12.27 -11.75
N LYS A 253 2.17 12.65 -12.71
CA LYS A 253 1.71 13.07 -14.03
C LYS A 253 1.30 11.85 -14.87
N ARG A 254 0.19 11.99 -15.61
CA ARG A 254 -0.18 11.06 -16.68
C ARG A 254 0.75 11.26 -17.86
N TYR A 255 1.72 10.37 -18.05
CA TYR A 255 2.47 10.30 -19.30
C TYR A 255 1.69 9.41 -20.27
N MET A 256 0.74 9.99 -21.01
CA MET A 256 0.33 9.36 -22.25
C MET A 256 1.37 9.70 -23.30
N CYS A 257 2.13 8.70 -23.73
CA CYS A 257 2.74 8.77 -25.04
C CYS A 257 1.57 8.87 -26.03
N LYS A 258 1.32 10.07 -26.59
CA LYS A 258 0.32 10.22 -27.64
C LYS A 258 0.84 9.43 -28.84
N THR A 259 0.35 8.22 -29.05
CA THR A 259 0.33 7.66 -30.40
C THR A 259 -0.48 8.66 -31.22
N LEU A 260 0.17 9.36 -32.15
CA LEU A 260 -0.54 10.09 -33.19
C LEU A 260 -1.36 9.05 -33.94
N SER A 261 -2.63 8.91 -33.57
CA SER A 261 -3.61 8.31 -34.46
C SER A 261 -3.75 9.30 -35.61
N ALA A 262 -3.03 9.05 -36.69
CA ALA A 262 -3.40 9.60 -37.98
C ALA A 262 -4.87 9.21 -38.21
N ASN A 263 -5.72 10.23 -38.38
CA ASN A 263 -7.17 10.16 -38.59
C ASN A 263 -8.05 10.12 -37.34
N GLN A 264 -8.09 11.24 -36.61
CA GLN A 264 -9.37 11.81 -36.21
C GLN A 264 -9.25 13.33 -36.19
N LYS A 265 -9.83 13.99 -37.21
CA LYS A 265 -10.10 15.43 -37.15
C LYS A 265 -11.10 15.65 -36.02
N SER A 266 -10.62 16.00 -34.83
CA SER A 266 -11.47 16.57 -33.79
C SER A 266 -11.81 18.00 -34.22
N VAL A 267 -13.04 18.20 -34.68
CA VAL A 267 -13.65 19.51 -34.84
C VAL A 267 -13.73 20.15 -33.46
N THR A 268 -12.93 21.18 -33.21
CA THR A 268 -13.10 22.08 -32.08
C THR A 268 -14.30 22.99 -32.35
N VAL A 269 -15.39 22.81 -31.62
CA VAL A 269 -16.44 23.83 -31.50
C VAL A 269 -16.07 24.73 -30.32
N GLU A 270 -15.35 25.82 -30.61
CA GLU A 270 -15.27 26.95 -29.71
C GLU A 270 -16.60 27.70 -29.77
N THR A 271 -17.34 27.75 -28.66
CA THR A 271 -18.48 28.66 -28.51
C THR A 271 -17.99 29.99 -27.96
N SER A 272 -17.56 30.88 -28.84
CA SER A 272 -17.42 32.30 -28.53
C SER A 272 -18.70 33.03 -28.92
N ARG A 273 -19.31 33.71 -27.93
CA ARG A 273 -20.42 34.65 -28.14
C ARG A 273 -19.90 35.88 -28.88
N GLY A 274 -20.51 36.20 -30.02
CA GLY A 274 -20.30 37.46 -30.75
C GLY A 274 -21.37 37.65 -31.82
N ILE A 275 -22.18 38.70 -31.67
CA ILE A 275 -23.33 39.09 -32.48
C ILE A 275 -22.85 39.80 -33.76
N GLY A 276 -23.39 39.46 -34.94
CA GLY A 276 -23.18 40.21 -36.18
C GLY A 276 -23.76 39.54 -37.45
N ASN A 277 -24.62 40.27 -38.17
CA ASN A 277 -25.56 39.86 -39.23
C ASN A 277 -24.93 39.26 -40.53
N PRO A 278 -25.71 38.53 -41.35
CA PRO A 278 -25.27 37.83 -42.56
C PRO A 278 -25.47 38.68 -43.83
N ASN A 279 -24.55 38.54 -44.81
CA ASN A 279 -24.87 38.56 -46.24
C ASN A 279 -23.62 38.30 -47.11
N ILE A 280 -23.88 37.76 -48.30
CA ILE A 280 -23.06 37.68 -49.54
C ILE A 280 -22.44 36.30 -49.88
N MET A 281 -23.29 35.50 -50.54
CA MET A 281 -23.14 34.84 -51.86
C MET A 281 -21.82 34.17 -52.30
N ALA A 282 -21.96 32.86 -52.54
CA ALA A 282 -21.60 32.08 -53.72
C ALA A 282 -20.25 32.30 -54.41
N ASP A 283 -19.44 31.24 -54.46
CA ASP A 283 -19.12 30.61 -55.76
C ASP A 283 -18.58 29.18 -55.58
N GLY A 284 -19.12 28.27 -56.40
CA GLY A 284 -18.73 26.88 -56.45
C GLY A 284 -17.51 26.66 -57.34
N LYS A 285 -16.66 25.69 -56.97
CA LYS A 285 -15.87 24.93 -57.93
C LYS A 285 -15.47 23.59 -57.35
N SER A 286 -15.70 22.58 -58.17
CA SER A 286 -15.57 21.16 -57.91
C SER A 286 -14.33 20.60 -58.62
N ILE A 287 -13.69 19.62 -57.96
CA ILE A 287 -12.82 18.55 -58.50
C ILE A 287 -11.44 18.97 -59.06
N ARG A 288 -10.35 18.47 -58.44
CA ARG A 288 -9.64 17.26 -58.92
C ARG A 288 -8.58 16.78 -57.93
N ALA A 289 -8.59 15.48 -57.67
CA ALA A 289 -7.52 14.77 -56.99
C ALA A 289 -6.29 14.68 -57.92
N SER A 290 -5.11 15.00 -57.40
CA SER A 290 -3.84 14.51 -57.92
C SER A 290 -3.08 13.86 -56.78
N GLN A 291 -3.09 12.52 -56.77
CA GLN A 291 -2.10 11.74 -56.04
C GLN A 291 -0.75 12.01 -56.68
N ASN A 292 0.20 12.51 -55.91
CA ASN A 292 1.62 12.33 -56.17
C ASN A 292 2.25 11.85 -54.86
N ASN A 293 2.48 10.54 -54.80
CA ASN A 293 3.33 9.90 -53.81
C ASN A 293 4.79 10.19 -54.16
N SER A 294 5.54 10.68 -53.19
CA SER A 294 6.96 10.41 -53.05
C SER A 294 7.24 10.36 -51.54
N PRO A 295 7.93 9.32 -51.04
CA PRO A 295 8.06 9.09 -49.61
C PRO A 295 9.17 10.00 -49.08
N GLU A 296 8.85 11.24 -48.76
CA GLU A 296 9.67 12.00 -47.83
C GLU A 296 9.49 11.39 -46.45
N THR A 297 10.59 10.86 -45.95
CA THR A 297 10.81 10.29 -44.62
C THR A 297 10.17 11.16 -43.55
N ALA A 298 8.98 10.77 -43.09
CA ALA A 298 8.34 11.39 -41.95
C ALA A 298 9.17 11.09 -40.70
N SER A 299 9.81 12.15 -40.21
CA SER A 299 10.65 12.22 -39.02
C SER A 299 10.08 11.43 -37.85
N GLU A 300 10.94 10.61 -37.25
CA GLU A 300 10.80 9.99 -35.94
C GLU A 300 10.06 10.90 -34.96
N SER A 301 8.93 10.42 -34.44
CA SER A 301 8.22 11.05 -33.34
C SER A 301 9.09 10.97 -32.08
N ASN A 302 9.79 12.07 -31.80
CA ASN A 302 10.64 12.25 -30.63
C ASN A 302 9.81 12.22 -29.32
N CYS A 303 9.50 11.04 -28.80
CA CYS A 303 9.40 10.82 -27.36
C CYS A 303 10.78 10.36 -26.86
N LYS A 304 11.70 11.31 -26.70
CA LYS A 304 12.97 11.07 -26.00
C LYS A 304 12.79 11.26 -24.50
N TRP A 305 12.08 10.33 -23.86
CA TRP A 305 12.31 9.98 -22.45
C TRP A 305 12.93 8.58 -22.44
N PRO A 306 13.81 8.22 -21.50
CA PRO A 306 14.52 6.93 -21.54
C PRO A 306 13.60 5.70 -21.41
N HIS A 307 12.31 5.90 -21.11
CA HIS A 307 11.39 4.86 -20.67
C HIS A 307 10.14 4.84 -21.57
N SER A 308 10.02 3.81 -22.40
CA SER A 308 8.90 3.58 -23.33
C SER A 308 7.70 2.85 -22.69
N LEU A 309 7.78 2.55 -21.38
CA LEU A 309 6.78 1.73 -20.70
C LEU A 309 5.47 2.50 -20.43
N PRO A 310 4.30 1.91 -20.72
CA PRO A 310 3.02 2.60 -20.58
C PRO A 310 2.61 2.77 -19.12
N MET A 311 2.64 3.99 -18.57
CA MET A 311 2.36 4.25 -17.14
C MET A 311 0.86 4.22 -16.80
N THR A 312 0.51 3.63 -15.65
CA THR A 312 -0.85 3.65 -15.10
C THR A 312 -1.13 4.99 -14.41
N TYR A 313 -2.35 5.50 -14.54
CA TYR A 313 -2.74 6.70 -13.80
C TYR A 313 -2.79 6.42 -12.30
N TRP A 314 -2.02 7.18 -11.53
CA TRP A 314 -2.01 7.11 -10.07
C TRP A 314 -2.94 8.18 -9.50
N GLU A 315 -4.17 7.76 -9.14
CA GLU A 315 -5.17 8.63 -8.53
C GLU A 315 -4.70 9.11 -7.14
N GLU A 316 -4.98 10.37 -6.81
CA GLU A 316 -4.70 10.93 -5.50
C GLU A 316 -5.51 10.20 -4.40
N PHE A 317 -4.86 9.91 -3.28
CA PHE A 317 -5.50 9.46 -2.06
C PHE A 317 -6.25 10.64 -1.44
N THR A 318 -7.58 10.55 -1.37
CA THR A 318 -8.44 11.59 -0.79
C THR A 318 -9.34 11.01 0.30
N GLU A 319 -9.93 11.86 1.14
CA GLU A 319 -10.90 11.44 2.18
C GLU A 319 -12.09 10.64 1.59
N LYS A 320 -12.46 10.91 0.32
CA LYS A 320 -13.58 10.24 -0.35
C LYS A 320 -13.19 8.93 -1.00
N THR A 321 -12.07 8.92 -1.73
CA THR A 321 -11.69 7.80 -2.59
C THR A 321 -10.82 6.79 -1.87
N GLU A 322 -9.92 7.26 -1.00
CA GLU A 322 -8.83 6.47 -0.41
C GLU A 322 -8.14 5.58 -1.47
N SER A 323 -7.90 6.16 -2.66
CA SER A 323 -7.32 5.44 -3.79
C SER A 323 -5.84 5.15 -3.56
N TYR A 324 -5.41 3.95 -3.96
CA TYR A 324 -4.01 3.55 -3.91
C TYR A 324 -3.65 2.71 -5.13
N LEU A 325 -2.38 2.76 -5.54
CA LEU A 325 -1.86 2.02 -6.67
C LEU A 325 -1.26 0.69 -6.20
N ILE A 326 -1.74 -0.43 -6.74
CA ILE A 326 -1.12 -1.73 -6.52
C ILE A 326 -0.04 -1.92 -7.59
N LEU A 327 1.17 -2.24 -7.12
CA LEU A 327 2.38 -2.42 -7.93
C LEU A 327 2.75 -3.90 -7.93
N ASP A 328 2.56 -4.54 -9.08
CA ASP A 328 2.81 -5.96 -9.31
C ASP A 328 3.26 -6.16 -10.77
N THR A 329 4.04 -7.22 -11.05
CA THR A 329 4.52 -7.50 -12.42
C THR A 329 3.39 -7.88 -13.37
N ASP A 330 2.37 -8.59 -12.88
CA ASP A 330 1.25 -9.05 -13.69
C ASP A 330 0.31 -7.89 -14.02
N ARG A 331 0.03 -7.04 -13.04
CA ARG A 331 -0.91 -5.93 -13.21
C ARG A 331 -0.68 -4.78 -12.25
N ILE A 332 -0.50 -3.58 -12.81
CA ILE A 332 -0.55 -2.31 -12.08
C ILE A 332 -1.95 -1.69 -12.20
N PHE A 333 -2.67 -1.53 -11.09
CA PHE A 333 -4.03 -0.99 -11.09
C PHE A 333 -4.36 -0.18 -9.84
N VAL A 334 -5.40 0.64 -9.92
CA VAL A 334 -5.89 1.45 -8.80
C VAL A 334 -6.95 0.69 -8.01
N ALA A 335 -6.74 0.57 -6.72
CA ALA A 335 -7.70 0.08 -5.75
C ALA A 335 -8.14 1.20 -4.79
N ARG A 336 -9.09 0.92 -3.90
CA ARG A 336 -9.68 1.92 -2.99
C ARG A 336 -9.86 1.35 -1.59
N LYS A 337 -9.82 2.24 -0.59
CA LYS A 337 -10.13 1.92 0.83
C LYS A 337 -9.28 0.78 1.39
N PRO A 338 -7.94 0.91 1.35
CA PRO A 338 -7.02 -0.15 1.78
C PRO A 338 -7.33 -0.56 3.22
N ARG A 339 -7.53 -1.88 3.44
CA ARG A 339 -7.75 -2.50 4.75
C ARG A 339 -8.85 -1.81 5.60
N SER A 340 -9.87 -1.23 4.97
CA SER A 340 -10.85 -0.36 5.66
C SER A 340 -11.61 -1.03 6.81
N ARG A 341 -11.84 -2.36 6.74
CA ARG A 341 -12.44 -3.13 7.84
C ARG A 341 -11.42 -3.36 8.96
N GLN A 342 -10.27 -3.90 8.61
CA GLN A 342 -9.22 -4.28 9.57
C GLN A 342 -8.68 -3.06 10.32
N CYS A 343 -8.46 -1.94 9.64
CA CYS A 343 -7.95 -0.75 10.31
C CYS A 343 -9.00 -0.06 11.20
N LYS A 344 -10.30 -0.25 10.95
CA LYS A 344 -11.32 0.15 11.94
C LYS A 344 -11.25 -0.70 13.20
N TYR A 345 -11.02 -2.01 13.05
CA TYR A 345 -10.81 -2.90 14.19
C TYR A 345 -9.63 -2.44 15.04
N TRP A 346 -8.45 -2.25 14.45
CA TRP A 346 -7.25 -1.82 15.17
C TRP A 346 -7.34 -0.40 15.73
N ASN A 347 -7.87 0.55 14.97
CA ASN A 347 -7.80 1.96 15.36
C ASN A 347 -8.92 2.37 16.32
N ARG A 348 -10.07 1.65 16.32
CA ARG A 348 -11.25 1.99 17.13
C ARG A 348 -11.64 0.93 18.15
N TRP A 349 -11.62 -0.34 17.78
CA TRP A 349 -12.26 -1.38 18.57
C TRP A 349 -11.30 -2.11 19.52
N TYR A 350 -10.13 -2.52 19.01
CA TYR A 350 -9.08 -3.17 19.80
C TYR A 350 -8.62 -2.36 21.03
N PRO A 351 -8.42 -1.02 20.96
CA PRO A 351 -8.02 -0.23 22.13
C PRO A 351 -9.11 -0.20 23.21
N VAL A 352 -10.38 -0.11 22.80
CA VAL A 352 -11.52 -0.12 23.73
C VAL A 352 -11.62 -1.47 24.43
N LEU A 353 -11.46 -2.58 23.69
CA LEU A 353 -11.43 -3.90 24.30
C LEU A 353 -10.29 -4.07 25.29
N THR A 354 -9.09 -3.64 24.92
CA THR A 354 -7.90 -3.78 25.76
C THR A 354 -8.10 -3.01 27.07
N GLN A 355 -8.57 -1.76 26.97
CA GLN A 355 -8.92 -0.94 28.15
C GLN A 355 -10.01 -1.62 29.01
N GLN A 356 -11.03 -2.22 28.40
CA GLN A 356 -12.07 -2.92 29.15
C GLN A 356 -11.52 -4.17 29.85
N ALA A 357 -10.65 -4.93 29.18
CA ALA A 357 -9.99 -6.10 29.76
C ALA A 357 -9.08 -5.71 30.93
N GLU A 358 -8.34 -4.60 30.82
CA GLU A 358 -7.53 -4.03 31.91
C GLU A 358 -8.41 -3.60 33.10
N ASN A 359 -9.51 -2.89 32.85
CA ASN A 359 -10.46 -2.49 33.90
C ASN A 359 -11.02 -3.71 34.66
N ILE A 360 -11.41 -4.76 33.93
CA ILE A 360 -11.87 -6.02 34.54
C ILE A 360 -10.74 -6.67 35.34
N SER A 361 -9.51 -6.67 34.81
CA SER A 361 -8.34 -7.26 35.47
C SER A 361 -8.04 -6.64 36.83
N GLY A 362 -8.21 -5.32 36.97
CA GLY A 362 -7.99 -4.59 38.22
C GLY A 362 -9.14 -4.73 39.23
N SER A 363 -10.35 -5.09 38.77
CA SER A 363 -11.55 -5.19 39.62
C SER A 363 -11.81 -6.59 40.20
N CYS A 364 -11.33 -7.66 39.55
CA CYS A 364 -11.52 -9.03 40.04
C CYS A 364 -10.34 -9.51 40.90
N PRO A 365 -10.56 -9.94 42.16
CA PRO A 365 -9.50 -10.55 42.96
C PRO A 365 -8.97 -11.82 42.30
N ARG A 366 -7.64 -12.02 42.33
CA ARG A 366 -7.01 -13.27 41.85
C ARG A 366 -7.65 -14.45 42.59
N LYS A 367 -8.15 -15.46 41.86
CA LYS A 367 -8.44 -16.77 42.47
C LYS A 367 -7.13 -17.27 43.07
N LYS A 368 -7.11 -17.39 44.40
CA LYS A 368 -5.98 -17.94 45.16
C LYS A 368 -5.74 -19.40 44.80
#